data_AF-A0A919XDQ5-F1
#
_entry.id   AF-A0A919XDQ5-F1
#
_cell.length_a   1.000
_cell.length_b   1.000
_cell.length_c   1.000
_cell.angle_alpha   90.00
_cell.angle_beta   90.00
_cell.angle_gamma   90.00
#
_symmetry.space_group_name_H-M   'P 1'
#
loop_
_entity.id
_entity.type
_entity.pdbx_description
1 polymer ?
#
loop_
_entity_poly.entity_id
_entity_poly.type
_entity_poly.pdbx_seq_one_letter_code
_entity_poly.pdbx_strand_id
1 'polypeptide(L)'
;MDIICEMREPEPLERTLITAYGTLERFTLERERLHGSIVVVCNFRFESWPVEIFAQNRPVTQQNAYKHMVVEQRILKRLGPEFREHVRSLKRSGVKTEPAFAGLLGLTGDPYAALLDMHDWSEAKLERFLVHKGFENA
;
A
#
# COMPACT_ATOMS: atom_id res chain seq x y z
N MET A 1 -4.34 -10.13 -3.79
CA MET A 1 -2.91 -9.87 -3.98
C MET A 1 -2.83 -8.69 -4.90
N ASP A 2 -2.15 -7.65 -4.47
CA ASP A 2 -2.15 -6.36 -5.16
C ASP A 2 -0.76 -6.12 -5.73
N ILE A 3 -0.72 -5.80 -7.02
CA ILE A 3 0.52 -5.61 -7.78
C ILE A 3 0.49 -4.19 -8.33
N ILE A 4 1.50 -3.41 -8.00
CA ILE A 4 1.67 -2.08 -8.59
C ILE A 4 2.69 -2.13 -9.73
N CYS A 5 2.39 -1.42 -10.81
CA CYS A 5 3.19 -1.43 -12.02
C CYS A 5 3.47 0.00 -12.50
N GLU A 6 4.67 0.24 -13.00
CA GLU A 6 4.97 1.42 -13.80
C GLU A 6 4.57 1.13 -15.25
N MET A 7 3.81 2.06 -15.84
CA MET A 7 3.29 1.94 -17.20
C MET A 7 3.55 3.23 -17.97
N ARG A 8 4.20 3.14 -19.14
CA ARG A 8 4.42 4.33 -19.98
C ARG A 8 3.17 4.74 -20.75
N GLU A 9 2.52 3.77 -21.37
CA GLU A 9 1.33 3.94 -22.19
C GLU A 9 0.31 2.86 -21.84
N PRO A 10 -1.00 3.19 -21.76
CA PRO A 10 -2.02 2.23 -21.38
C PRO A 10 -2.28 1.16 -22.45
N GLU A 11 -2.31 1.52 -23.74
CA GLU A 11 -2.71 0.60 -24.80
C GLU A 11 -1.82 -0.66 -24.91
N PRO A 12 -0.48 -0.57 -24.85
CA PRO A 12 0.36 -1.77 -24.86
C PRO A 12 0.11 -2.66 -23.64
N LEU A 13 -0.02 -2.07 -22.44
CA LEU A 13 -0.24 -2.82 -21.21
C LEU A 13 -1.60 -3.51 -21.23
N GLU A 14 -2.67 -2.80 -21.60
CA GLU A 14 -4.02 -3.36 -21.68
C GLU A 14 -4.08 -4.57 -22.60
N ARG A 15 -3.44 -4.50 -23.79
CA ARG A 15 -3.34 -5.66 -24.70
C ARG A 15 -2.62 -6.83 -24.05
N THR A 16 -1.50 -6.58 -23.36
CA THR A 16 -0.78 -7.62 -22.63
C THR A 16 -1.66 -8.26 -21.56
N LEU A 17 -2.38 -7.46 -20.76
CA LEU A 17 -3.25 -7.93 -19.68
C LEU A 17 -4.45 -8.74 -20.22
N ILE A 18 -5.10 -8.28 -21.28
CA ILE A 18 -6.18 -9.01 -21.96
C ILE A 18 -5.67 -10.34 -22.50
N THR A 19 -4.50 -10.34 -23.16
CA THR A 19 -3.94 -11.55 -23.77
C THR A 19 -3.53 -12.58 -22.71
N ALA A 20 -2.95 -12.13 -21.59
CA ALA A 20 -2.48 -13.01 -20.54
C ALA A 20 -3.59 -13.51 -19.61
N TYR A 21 -4.59 -12.66 -19.31
CA TYR A 21 -5.53 -12.90 -18.21
C TYR A 21 -7.01 -12.78 -18.60
N GLY A 22 -7.32 -12.36 -19.83
CA GLY A 22 -8.69 -12.03 -20.27
C GLY A 22 -9.68 -13.20 -20.24
N THR A 23 -9.19 -14.45 -20.17
CA THR A 23 -10.01 -15.66 -20.06
C THR A 23 -10.17 -16.15 -18.62
N LEU A 24 -9.52 -15.51 -17.64
CA LEU A 24 -9.60 -15.89 -16.24
C LEU A 24 -10.91 -15.42 -15.62
N GLU A 25 -11.32 -16.11 -14.54
CA GLU A 25 -12.52 -15.76 -13.80
C GLU A 25 -12.43 -14.32 -13.26
N ARG A 26 -13.57 -13.61 -13.28
CA ARG A 26 -13.70 -12.25 -12.73
C ARG A 26 -12.75 -11.24 -13.40
N PHE A 27 -12.26 -11.52 -14.60
CA PHE A 27 -11.44 -10.57 -15.35
C PHE A 27 -12.21 -9.27 -15.60
N THR A 28 -11.62 -8.15 -15.19
CA THR A 28 -12.06 -6.80 -15.50
C THR A 28 -10.81 -5.96 -15.79
N LEU A 29 -10.95 -5.01 -16.71
CA LEU A 29 -9.89 -4.09 -17.07
C LEU A 29 -10.50 -2.72 -17.30
N GLU A 30 -10.08 -1.76 -16.49
CA GLU A 30 -10.63 -0.43 -16.46
C GLU A 30 -9.51 0.60 -16.60
N ARG A 31 -9.77 1.61 -17.42
CA ARG A 31 -8.89 2.77 -17.57
C ARG A 31 -9.59 3.96 -16.95
N GLU A 32 -8.93 4.59 -15.98
CA GLU A 32 -9.49 5.69 -15.22
C GLU A 32 -8.55 6.90 -15.17
N ARG A 33 -9.08 8.02 -14.68
CA ARG A 33 -8.29 9.19 -14.31
C ARG A 33 -8.27 9.33 -12.80
N LEU A 34 -7.09 9.17 -12.21
CA LEU A 34 -6.85 9.35 -10.78
C LEU A 34 -5.88 10.51 -10.57
N HIS A 35 -6.31 11.54 -9.83
CA HIS A 35 -5.52 12.75 -9.54
C HIS A 35 -4.90 13.40 -10.79
N GLY A 36 -5.59 13.35 -11.93
CA GLY A 36 -5.13 13.91 -13.20
C GLY A 36 -4.23 13.00 -14.04
N SER A 37 -3.82 11.84 -13.51
CA SER A 37 -3.05 10.82 -14.23
C SER A 37 -3.94 9.69 -14.75
N ILE A 38 -3.58 9.10 -15.88
CA ILE A 38 -4.21 7.87 -16.37
C ILE A 38 -3.71 6.70 -15.54
N VAL A 39 -4.65 5.86 -15.11
CA VAL A 39 -4.38 4.60 -14.44
C VAL A 39 -5.10 3.48 -15.16
N VAL A 40 -4.53 2.27 -15.10
CA VAL A 40 -5.14 1.03 -15.56
C VAL A 40 -5.28 0.10 -14.36
N VAL A 41 -6.50 -0.35 -14.10
CA VAL A 41 -6.81 -1.30 -13.04
C VAL A 41 -7.29 -2.59 -13.69
N CYS A 42 -6.62 -3.69 -13.39
CA CYS A 42 -6.98 -5.01 -13.88
C CYS A 42 -7.24 -5.92 -12.68
N ASN A 43 -8.44 -6.50 -12.61
CA ASN A 43 -8.76 -7.49 -11.60
C ASN A 43 -9.04 -8.82 -12.28
N PHE A 44 -8.59 -9.91 -11.68
CA PHE A 44 -8.96 -11.26 -12.06
C PHE A 44 -8.79 -12.19 -10.88
N ARG A 45 -9.27 -13.42 -11.02
CA ARG A 45 -9.05 -14.49 -10.05
C ARG A 45 -8.11 -15.52 -10.63
N PHE A 46 -7.04 -15.82 -9.89
CA PHE A 46 -6.14 -16.92 -10.19
C PHE A 46 -6.29 -17.99 -9.11
N GLU A 47 -6.81 -19.16 -9.49
CA GLU A 47 -7.27 -20.21 -8.56
C GLU A 47 -8.21 -19.64 -7.48
N SER A 48 -7.79 -19.68 -6.22
CA SER A 48 -8.56 -19.16 -5.08
C SER A 48 -8.27 -17.68 -4.76
N TRP A 49 -7.29 -17.08 -5.43
CA TRP A 49 -6.73 -15.78 -5.07
C TRP A 49 -7.27 -14.65 -5.97
N PRO A 50 -7.88 -13.60 -5.40
CA PRO A 50 -8.11 -12.37 -6.14
C PRO A 50 -6.76 -11.67 -6.40
N VAL A 51 -6.55 -11.21 -7.63
CA VAL A 51 -5.39 -10.44 -8.05
C VAL A 51 -5.85 -9.10 -8.61
N GLU A 52 -5.26 -8.02 -8.12
CA GLU A 52 -5.40 -6.68 -8.67
C GLU A 52 -4.04 -6.22 -9.21
N ILE A 53 -4.02 -5.69 -10.42
CA ILE A 53 -2.88 -4.99 -11.00
C ILE A 53 -3.28 -3.53 -11.17
N PHE A 54 -2.61 -2.65 -10.43
CA PHE A 54 -2.75 -1.20 -10.53
C PHE A 54 -1.53 -0.63 -11.26
N ALA A 55 -1.76 0.03 -12.40
CA ALA A 55 -0.70 0.56 -13.23
C ALA A 55 -0.87 2.06 -13.48
N GLN A 56 0.23 2.81 -13.39
CA GLN A 56 0.25 4.23 -13.68
C GLN A 56 1.59 4.67 -14.27
N ASN A 57 1.61 5.82 -14.95
CA ASN A 57 2.83 6.41 -15.48
C ASN A 57 3.65 7.13 -14.41
N ARG A 58 4.13 6.32 -13.46
CA ARG A 58 4.97 6.75 -12.36
C ARG A 58 5.85 5.59 -11.90
N PRO A 59 7.15 5.81 -11.64
CA PRO A 59 8.01 4.77 -11.09
C PRO A 59 7.43 4.14 -9.83
N VAL A 60 7.54 2.82 -9.73
CA VAL A 60 6.99 2.02 -8.60
C VAL A 60 7.40 2.62 -7.25
N THR A 61 8.67 3.01 -7.11
CA THR A 61 9.23 3.58 -5.87
C THR A 61 8.64 4.94 -5.48
N GLN A 62 7.96 5.62 -6.40
CA GLN A 62 7.30 6.89 -6.14
C GLN A 62 5.78 6.77 -5.97
N GLN A 63 5.21 5.59 -6.18
CA GLN A 63 3.76 5.36 -6.02
C GLN A 63 3.39 5.27 -4.54
N ASN A 64 2.20 5.75 -4.18
CA ASN A 64 1.80 5.84 -2.77
C ASN A 64 1.73 4.48 -2.08
N ALA A 65 1.24 3.43 -2.76
CA ALA A 65 1.20 2.07 -2.21
C ALA A 65 2.60 1.55 -1.84
N TYR A 66 3.62 1.80 -2.67
CA TYR A 66 5.01 1.47 -2.35
C TYR A 66 5.50 2.24 -1.12
N LYS A 67 5.24 3.55 -1.10
CA LYS A 67 5.65 4.43 0.01
C LYS A 67 5.04 3.98 1.34
N HIS A 68 3.74 3.65 1.34
CA HIS A 68 3.06 3.07 2.50
C HIS A 68 3.71 1.78 2.96
N MET A 69 3.94 0.83 2.04
CA MET A 69 4.61 -0.43 2.36
C MET A 69 5.98 -0.20 3.02
N VAL A 70 6.77 0.75 2.52
CA VAL A 70 8.08 1.10 3.10
C VAL A 70 7.94 1.70 4.49
N VAL A 71 7.01 2.64 4.70
CA VAL A 71 6.75 3.25 6.02
C VAL A 71 6.33 2.20 7.04
N GLU A 72 5.34 1.38 6.67
CA GLU A 72 4.85 0.29 7.52
C GLU A 72 5.97 -0.68 7.88
N GLN A 73 6.80 -1.09 6.91
CA GLN A 73 7.95 -1.94 7.16
C GLN A 73 8.95 -1.30 8.14
N ARG A 74 9.27 -0.01 7.98
CA ARG A 74 10.19 0.71 8.88
C ARG A 74 9.66 0.71 10.31
N ILE A 75 8.38 1.02 10.50
CA ILE A 75 7.73 1.00 11.81
C ILE A 75 7.74 -0.41 12.41
N LEU A 76 7.34 -1.43 11.65
CA LEU A 76 7.33 -2.82 12.10
C LEU A 76 8.73 -3.34 12.45
N LYS A 77 9.77 -2.88 11.74
CA LYS A 77 11.16 -3.22 12.04
C LYS A 77 11.61 -2.57 13.34
N ARG A 78 11.19 -1.34 13.62
CA ARG A 78 11.59 -0.60 14.82
C ARG A 78 10.84 -1.03 16.08
N LEU A 79 9.54 -1.32 15.97
CA LEU A 79 8.67 -1.67 17.11
C LEU A 79 8.56 -3.18 17.37
N GLY A 80 9.11 -4.00 16.49
CA GLY A 80 9.28 -5.43 16.73
C GLY A 80 8.00 -6.27 16.66
N PRO A 81 8.09 -7.54 17.11
CA PRO A 81 7.03 -8.55 16.94
C PRO A 81 5.73 -8.24 17.67
N GLU A 82 5.78 -7.65 18.87
CA GLU A 82 4.59 -7.35 19.68
C GLU A 82 3.68 -6.35 18.96
N PHE A 83 4.23 -5.24 18.49
CA PHE A 83 3.49 -4.27 17.69
C PHE A 83 2.92 -4.90 16.41
N ARG A 84 3.69 -5.77 15.75
CA ARG A 84 3.22 -6.50 14.56
C ARG A 84 1.99 -7.36 14.87
N GLU A 85 1.94 -8.01 16.04
CA GLU A 85 0.77 -8.79 16.45
C GLU A 85 -0.44 -7.91 16.77
N HIS A 86 -0.23 -6.73 17.37
CA HIS A 86 -1.32 -5.76 17.55
C HIS A 86 -1.91 -5.30 16.21
N VAL A 87 -1.06 -4.97 15.22
CA VAL A 87 -1.51 -4.63 13.86
C VAL A 87 -2.28 -5.80 13.24
N ARG A 88 -1.75 -7.03 13.33
CA ARG A 88 -2.44 -8.23 12.82
C ARG A 88 -3.78 -8.47 13.49
N SER A 89 -3.88 -8.25 14.80
CA SER A 89 -5.12 -8.40 15.56
C SER A 89 -6.20 -7.44 15.05
N LEU A 90 -5.85 -6.15 14.87
CA LEU A 90 -6.74 -5.15 14.29
C LEU A 90 -7.15 -5.49 12.86
N LYS A 91 -6.22 -5.99 12.04
CA LYS A 91 -6.54 -6.42 10.67
C LYS A 91 -7.50 -7.61 10.65
N ARG A 92 -7.33 -8.58 11.55
CA ARG A 92 -8.23 -9.73 11.70
C ARG A 92 -9.63 -9.31 12.17
N SER A 93 -9.77 -8.22 12.90
CA SER A 93 -11.08 -7.66 13.29
C SER A 93 -11.71 -6.78 12.21
N GLY A 94 -11.09 -6.65 11.03
CA GLY A 94 -11.62 -5.91 9.88
C GLY A 94 -11.12 -4.47 9.75
N VAL A 95 -10.20 -4.03 10.62
CA VAL A 95 -9.57 -2.70 10.50
C VAL A 95 -8.58 -2.71 9.32
N LYS A 96 -8.65 -1.70 8.45
CA LYS A 96 -7.68 -1.54 7.36
C LYS A 96 -6.28 -1.27 7.90
N THR A 97 -5.26 -1.50 7.07
CA THR A 97 -3.85 -1.40 7.50
C THR A 97 -3.51 -0.01 8.02
N GLU A 98 -3.75 1.04 7.24
CA GLU A 98 -3.37 2.41 7.57
C GLU A 98 -4.08 2.90 8.85
N PRO A 99 -5.40 2.73 9.03
CA PRO A 99 -6.07 3.02 10.30
C PRO A 99 -5.53 2.21 11.49
N ALA A 100 -5.13 0.95 11.30
CA ALA A 100 -4.58 0.15 12.38
C ALA A 100 -3.25 0.72 12.88
N PHE A 101 -2.35 1.09 11.97
CA PHE A 101 -1.10 1.78 12.33
C PHE A 101 -1.36 3.15 12.96
N ALA A 102 -2.23 3.96 12.34
CA ALA A 102 -2.55 5.29 12.86
C ALA A 102 -3.14 5.25 14.27
N GLY A 103 -4.06 4.32 14.53
CA GLY A 103 -4.64 4.13 15.86
C GLY A 103 -3.60 3.72 16.90
N LEU A 104 -2.74 2.73 16.59
CA LEU A 104 -1.71 2.26 17.53
C LEU A 104 -0.63 3.33 17.80
N LEU A 105 -0.26 4.12 16.79
CA LEU A 105 0.75 5.18 16.92
C LEU A 105 0.17 6.50 17.47
N GLY A 106 -1.15 6.57 17.69
CA GLY A 106 -1.84 7.79 18.09
C GLY A 106 -1.65 8.92 17.08
N LEU A 107 -1.69 8.62 15.78
CA LEU A 107 -1.74 9.63 14.71
C LEU A 107 -3.12 10.30 14.71
N THR A 108 -3.15 11.56 14.29
CA THR A 108 -4.38 12.36 14.19
C THR A 108 -4.63 12.75 12.75
N GLY A 109 -5.89 13.03 12.40
CA GLY A 109 -6.28 13.33 11.02
C GLY A 109 -6.51 12.08 10.18
N ASP A 110 -6.30 12.20 8.87
CA ASP A 110 -6.48 11.11 7.92
C ASP A 110 -5.34 10.07 8.04
N PRO A 111 -5.62 8.79 8.36
CA PRO A 111 -4.60 7.76 8.55
C PRO A 111 -3.70 7.55 7.33
N TYR A 112 -4.27 7.68 6.13
CA TYR A 112 -3.56 7.47 4.88
C TYR A 112 -2.55 8.60 4.66
N ALA A 113 -2.97 9.85 4.70
CA ALA A 113 -2.07 11.00 4.57
C ALA A 113 -0.99 11.02 5.68
N ALA A 114 -1.39 10.78 6.94
CA ALA A 114 -0.48 10.83 8.07
C ALA A 114 0.66 9.81 7.97
N LEU A 115 0.38 8.58 7.52
CA LEU A 115 1.43 7.58 7.28
C LEU A 115 2.25 7.90 6.04
N LEU A 116 1.63 8.37 4.96
CA LEU A 116 2.34 8.69 3.73
C LEU A 116 3.40 9.79 3.97
N ASP A 117 3.08 10.79 4.79
CA ASP A 117 3.99 11.87 5.18
C ASP A 117 5.25 11.37 5.91
N MET A 118 5.18 10.20 6.56
CA MET A 118 6.31 9.59 7.24
C MET A 118 7.34 8.98 6.28
N HIS A 119 7.00 8.79 5.00
CA HIS A 119 7.91 8.25 4.00
C HIS A 119 9.19 9.08 3.91
N ASP A 120 9.06 10.40 3.93
CA ASP A 120 10.17 11.34 3.76
C ASP A 120 10.87 11.68 5.09
N TRP A 121 10.50 11.02 6.19
CA TRP A 121 11.15 11.21 7.48
C TRP A 121 12.49 10.49 7.52
N SER A 122 13.50 11.15 8.08
CA SER A 122 14.75 10.48 8.46
C SER A 122 14.50 9.47 9.58
N GLU A 123 15.39 8.47 9.70
CA GLU A 123 15.35 7.50 10.81
C GLU A 123 15.35 8.20 12.18
N ALA A 124 16.17 9.24 12.35
CA ALA A 124 16.22 10.01 13.59
C ALA A 124 14.89 10.73 13.91
N LYS A 125 14.17 11.22 12.89
CA LYS A 125 12.86 11.85 13.09
C LYS A 125 11.81 10.80 13.47
N LEU A 126 11.81 9.65 12.79
CA LEU A 126 10.92 8.53 13.11
C LEU A 126 11.15 8.05 14.55
N GLU A 127 12.40 7.87 14.95
CA GLU A 127 12.75 7.44 16.30
C GLU A 127 12.28 8.42 17.37
N ARG A 128 12.56 9.72 17.20
CA ARG A 128 12.09 10.75 18.13
C ARG A 128 10.57 10.75 18.27
N PHE A 129 9.86 10.55 17.17
CA PHE A 129 8.40 10.44 17.20
C PHE A 129 7.94 9.21 18.00
N LEU A 130 8.52 8.04 17.74
CA LEU A 130 8.14 6.81 18.44
C LEU A 130 8.41 6.89 19.94
N VAL A 131 9.55 7.44 20.35
CA VAL A 131 9.88 7.69 21.76
C VAL A 131 8.87 8.66 22.40
N HIS A 132 8.53 9.76 21.71
CA HIS A 132 7.52 10.69 22.20
C HIS A 132 6.13 10.05 22.36
N LYS A 133 5.82 9.02 21.57
CA LYS A 133 4.60 8.22 21.67
C LYS A 133 4.66 7.10 22.71
N GLY A 134 5.76 6.98 23.46
CA GLY A 134 5.91 5.98 24.52
C GLY A 134 6.39 4.62 24.03
N PHE A 135 6.87 4.52 22.79
CA PHE A 135 7.56 3.33 22.31
C PHE A 135 9.05 3.44 22.65
N GLU A 136 9.42 2.96 23.84
CA GLU A 136 10.83 2.85 24.24
C GLU A 136 11.44 1.58 23.65
N ASN A 137 12.67 1.69 23.11
CA ASN A 137 13.52 0.64 22.55
C ASN A 137 13.00 -0.81 22.69
N ALA A 138 12.24 -1.26 21.69
CA ALA A 138 12.20 -2.67 21.31
C ALA A 138 13.50 -3.05 20.57
#